data_AF-K5W2Z4-F1
#
_entry.id   AF-K5W2Z4-F1
#
_cell.length_a   1.000
_cell.length_b   1.000
_cell.length_c   1.000
_cell.angle_alpha   90.00
_cell.angle_beta   90.00
_cell.angle_gamma   90.00
#
_symmetry.space_group_name_H-M   'P 1'
#
loop_
_entity.id
_entity.type
_entity.pdbx_description
1 polymer ?
#
loop_
_entity_poly.entity_id
_entity_poly.type
_entity_poly.pdbx_seq_one_letter_code
_entity_poly.pdbx_strand_id
1 'polypeptide(L)'
;KPALLSPSQKKANHIQSEQKRRANIRKGYEALCEAVPALREAIRTEEERGSCAARAEDDNRKRKKKAKSSEETEKPDGRAGPKSENFVLQQTIDHLNALLTERTKLMARLNQARATLSPGHPALQYPPNHLDDKGIPLWEREWTGGTGWGDAEDDAGDDEL
;
A
#
# COMPACT_ATOMS: atom_id res chain seq x y z
N LYS A 1 40.77 -1.61 -10.76
CA LYS A 1 40.05 -0.43 -11.30
C LYS A 1 38.77 -0.97 -11.95
N PRO A 2 37.57 -0.66 -11.43
CA PRO A 2 36.34 -1.15 -12.05
C PRO A 2 36.31 -0.67 -13.50
N ALA A 3 36.00 -1.57 -14.43
CA ALA A 3 35.93 -1.26 -15.84
C ALA A 3 34.85 -0.19 -16.05
N LEU A 4 35.19 0.90 -16.75
CA LEU A 4 34.20 1.89 -17.14
C LEU A 4 33.17 1.19 -18.02
N LEU A 5 31.94 1.07 -17.53
CA LEU A 5 30.82 0.50 -18.28
C LEU A 5 30.75 1.15 -19.66
N SER A 6 30.61 0.32 -20.69
CA SER A 6 30.39 0.80 -22.05
C SER A 6 29.11 1.66 -22.10
N PRO A 7 28.99 2.59 -23.06
CA PRO A 7 27.76 3.38 -23.22
C PRO A 7 26.50 2.51 -23.35
N SER A 8 26.62 1.34 -23.99
CA SER A 8 25.53 0.36 -24.10
C SER A 8 25.17 -0.25 -22.74
N GLN A 9 26.16 -0.66 -21.94
CA GLN A 9 25.94 -1.20 -20.59
C GLN A 9 25.35 -0.14 -19.65
N LYS A 10 25.80 1.11 -19.72
CA LYS A 10 25.20 2.21 -18.95
C LYS A 10 23.73 2.42 -19.28
N LYS A 11 23.37 2.38 -20.57
CA LYS A 11 21.98 2.50 -21.01
C LYS A 11 21.13 1.34 -20.50
N ALA A 12 21.64 0.11 -20.58
CA ALA A 12 20.95 -1.08 -20.08
C ALA A 12 20.72 -1.02 -18.57
N ASN A 13 21.77 -0.71 -17.79
CA ASN A 13 21.68 -0.59 -16.35
C ASN A 13 20.72 0.55 -15.90
N HIS A 14 20.72 1.68 -16.62
CA HIS A 14 19.77 2.77 -16.35
C HIS A 14 18.31 2.32 -16.55
N ILE A 15 18.01 1.59 -17.63
CA ILE A 15 16.66 1.08 -17.89
C ILE A 15 16.25 0.07 -16.81
N GLN A 16 17.13 -0.87 -16.47
CA GLN A 16 16.86 -1.91 -15.48
C GLN A 16 16.63 -1.33 -14.08
N SER A 17 17.49 -0.40 -13.64
CA SER A 17 17.33 0.26 -12.34
C SER A 17 16.05 1.09 -12.26
N GLU A 18 15.66 1.78 -13.33
CA GLU A 18 14.39 2.51 -13.38
C GLU A 18 13.18 1.57 -13.41
N GLN A 19 13.26 0.43 -14.12
CA GLN A 19 12.22 -0.60 -14.10
C GLN A 19 12.05 -1.18 -12.68
N LYS A 20 13.15 -1.54 -12.00
CA LYS A 20 13.12 -2.02 -10.61
C LYS A 20 12.50 -0.98 -9.69
N ARG A 21 12.91 0.28 -9.80
CA ARG A 21 12.33 1.40 -9.04
C ARG A 21 10.83 1.53 -9.28
N ARG A 22 10.37 1.49 -10.54
CA ARG A 22 8.93 1.56 -10.89
C ARG A 22 8.14 0.36 -10.41
N ALA A 23 8.72 -0.84 -10.42
CA ALA A 23 8.08 -2.02 -9.87
C ALA A 23 7.86 -1.88 -8.36
N ASN A 24 8.85 -1.38 -7.61
CA ASN A 24 8.73 -1.15 -6.17
C ASN A 24 7.67 -0.08 -5.84
N ILE A 25 7.61 1.00 -6.61
CA ILE A 25 6.57 2.03 -6.45
C ILE A 25 5.16 1.43 -6.67
N ARG A 26 4.99 0.59 -7.70
CA ARG A 26 3.71 -0.11 -7.95
C ARG A 26 3.31 -1.03 -6.80
N LYS A 27 4.25 -1.84 -6.29
CA LYS A 27 4.02 -2.67 -5.09
C LYS A 27 3.58 -1.83 -3.88
N GLY A 28 4.16 -0.64 -3.70
CA GLY A 28 3.74 0.30 -2.66
C GLY A 28 2.29 0.78 -2.82
N TYR A 29 1.87 1.12 -4.04
CA TYR A 29 0.48 1.51 -4.31
C TYR A 29 -0.51 0.36 -4.15
N GLU A 30 -0.12 -0.87 -4.51
CA GLU A 30 -0.93 -2.07 -4.27
C GLU A 30 -1.16 -2.28 -2.77
N ALA A 31 -0.10 -2.15 -1.95
CA ALA A 31 -0.21 -2.23 -0.49
C ALA A 31 -1.13 -1.14 0.09
N LEU A 32 -1.11 0.08 -0.46
CA LEU A 32 -2.05 1.15 -0.08
C LEU A 32 -3.49 0.80 -0.44
N CYS A 33 -3.72 0.22 -1.63
CA CYS A 33 -5.04 -0.22 -2.05
C CYS A 33 -5.63 -1.29 -1.10
N GLU A 34 -4.79 -2.12 -0.47
CA GLU A 34 -5.21 -3.10 0.54
C GLU A 34 -5.40 -2.48 1.94
N ALA A 35 -4.56 -1.53 2.33
CA ALA A 35 -4.64 -0.93 3.66
C ALA A 35 -5.86 0.00 3.83
N VAL A 36 -6.26 0.72 2.78
CA VAL A 36 -7.31 1.74 2.85
C VAL A 36 -8.68 1.14 2.53
N PRO A 37 -9.65 1.13 3.47
CA PRO A 37 -10.95 0.48 3.27
C PRO A 37 -11.74 0.99 2.07
N ALA A 38 -11.76 2.32 1.86
CA ALA A 38 -12.48 2.94 0.74
C ALA A 38 -11.92 2.52 -0.63
N LEU A 39 -10.60 2.32 -0.75
CA LEU A 39 -9.97 1.84 -1.97
C LEU A 39 -10.36 0.39 -2.25
N ARG A 40 -10.31 -0.49 -1.24
CA ARG A 40 -10.75 -1.89 -1.37
C ARG A 40 -12.19 -2.01 -1.85
N GLU A 41 -13.08 -1.21 -1.28
CA GLU A 41 -14.50 -1.21 -1.65
C GLU A 41 -14.74 -0.68 -3.07
N ALA A 42 -14.04 0.41 -3.44
CA ALA A 42 -14.13 0.97 -4.78
C ALA A 42 -13.60 0.00 -5.84
N ILE A 43 -12.48 -0.68 -5.57
CA ILE A 43 -11.91 -1.73 -6.43
C ILE A 43 -12.88 -2.89 -6.60
N ARG A 44 -13.41 -3.42 -5.48
CA ARG A 44 -14.36 -4.54 -5.52
C ARG A 44 -15.60 -4.19 -6.34
N THR A 45 -16.15 -3.00 -6.14
CA THR A 45 -17.33 -2.51 -6.87
C THR A 45 -17.06 -2.39 -8.38
N GLU A 46 -15.88 -1.90 -8.77
CA GLU A 46 -15.49 -1.80 -10.17
C GLU A 46 -15.26 -3.17 -10.81
N GLU A 47 -14.65 -4.11 -10.09
CA GLU A 47 -14.44 -5.49 -10.55
C GLU A 47 -15.78 -6.25 -10.71
N GLU A 48 -16.74 -6.04 -9.81
CA GLU A 48 -18.11 -6.56 -9.93
C GLU A 48 -18.84 -5.96 -11.15
N ARG A 49 -18.66 -4.67 -11.44
CA ARG A 49 -19.21 -4.01 -12.64
C ARG A 49 -18.56 -4.52 -13.93
N GLY A 50 -17.23 -4.64 -13.96
CA GLY A 50 -16.47 -5.15 -15.09
C GLY A 50 -16.78 -6.62 -15.41
N SER A 51 -16.95 -7.46 -14.38
CA SER A 51 -17.32 -8.86 -14.54
C SER A 51 -18.77 -9.04 -15.01
N CYS A 52 -19.72 -8.21 -14.56
CA CYS A 52 -21.08 -8.18 -15.12
C CYS A 52 -21.10 -7.75 -16.60
N ALA A 53 -20.31 -6.72 -16.95
CA ALA A 53 -20.19 -6.26 -18.34
C ALA A 53 -19.54 -7.31 -19.26
N ALA A 54 -18.51 -8.00 -18.78
CA ALA A 54 -17.84 -9.07 -19.53
C ALA A 54 -18.75 -10.27 -19.78
N ARG A 55 -19.65 -10.62 -18.84
CA ARG A 55 -20.65 -11.68 -19.01
C ARG A 55 -21.74 -11.31 -20.03
N ALA A 56 -22.09 -10.03 -20.15
CA ALA A 56 -23.02 -9.55 -21.18
C ALA A 56 -22.39 -9.55 -22.59
N GLU A 57 -21.07 -9.39 -22.70
CA GLU A 57 -20.37 -9.35 -23.98
C GLU A 57 -20.01 -10.75 -24.53
N ASP A 58 -19.89 -11.76 -23.67
CA ASP A 58 -19.58 -13.14 -24.07
C ASP A 58 -20.70 -13.81 -24.89
N ASP A 59 -21.96 -13.41 -24.69
CA ASP A 59 -23.10 -13.90 -25.48
C ASP A 59 -23.08 -13.42 -26.95
N ASN A 60 -22.36 -12.34 -27.23
CA ASN A 60 -22.21 -11.79 -28.60
C ASN A 60 -20.91 -12.24 -29.30
N ARG A 61 -19.92 -12.76 -28.57
CA ARG A 61 -18.57 -13.07 -29.11
C ARG A 61 -18.41 -14.48 -29.69
N LYS A 62 -19.41 -15.37 -29.55
CA LYS A 62 -19.42 -16.69 -30.23
C LYS A 62 -19.44 -16.63 -31.78
N ARG A 63 -19.56 -15.44 -32.39
CA ARG A 63 -19.54 -15.26 -33.86
C ARG A 63 -18.23 -14.74 -34.48
N LYS A 64 -17.17 -14.42 -33.71
CA LYS A 64 -15.96 -13.80 -34.29
C LYS A 64 -14.65 -14.31 -33.70
N LYS A 65 -14.45 -15.62 -33.75
CA LYS A 65 -13.20 -16.29 -33.34
C LYS A 65 -12.24 -16.44 -34.52
N LYS A 66 -11.46 -15.40 -34.86
CA LYS A 66 -10.16 -15.56 -35.56
C LYS A 66 -9.37 -14.24 -35.53
N ALA A 67 -8.07 -14.35 -35.23
CA ALA A 67 -7.05 -13.29 -35.11
C ALA A 67 -7.09 -12.54 -33.76
N LYS A 68 -6.02 -12.39 -32.98
CA LYS A 68 -4.59 -12.71 -33.14
C LYS A 68 -3.98 -12.53 -31.76
N SER A 69 -3.18 -13.50 -31.31
CA SER A 69 -2.28 -13.42 -30.16
C SER A 69 -1.06 -12.58 -30.50
N SER A 70 -0.72 -11.57 -29.68
CA SER A 70 0.67 -11.20 -29.35
C SER A 70 0.71 -10.03 -28.38
N GLU A 71 1.74 -10.04 -27.53
CA GLU A 71 2.30 -8.93 -26.75
C GLU A 71 1.60 -8.52 -25.45
N GLU A 72 2.07 -9.17 -24.38
CA GLU A 72 2.09 -8.71 -22.99
C GLU A 72 3.07 -7.53 -22.85
N THR A 73 2.75 -6.42 -23.52
CA THR A 73 3.35 -5.12 -23.23
C THR A 73 2.59 -4.55 -22.05
N GLU A 74 3.32 -4.18 -20.99
CA GLU A 74 2.87 -3.50 -19.78
C GLU A 74 1.48 -2.90 -19.94
N LYS A 75 0.45 -3.60 -19.43
CA LYS A 75 -0.94 -3.13 -19.50
C LYS A 75 -0.91 -1.70 -18.97
N PRO A 76 -1.16 -0.69 -19.85
CA PRO A 76 -1.05 0.68 -19.44
C PRO A 76 -2.01 0.84 -18.28
N ASP A 77 -1.45 1.30 -17.18
CA ASP A 77 -2.10 1.54 -15.92
C ASP A 77 -3.51 2.07 -16.15
N GLY A 78 -4.45 1.55 -15.35
CA GLY A 78 -5.87 1.92 -15.34
C GLY A 78 -6.04 3.39 -14.98
N ARG A 79 -5.61 4.27 -15.90
CA ARG A 79 -5.46 5.72 -15.77
C ARG A 79 -6.78 6.41 -15.43
N ALA A 80 -7.90 5.72 -15.59
CA ALA A 80 -9.19 6.09 -15.05
C ALA A 80 -9.74 4.90 -14.27
N GLY A 81 -9.87 5.05 -12.96
CA GLY A 81 -10.44 4.03 -12.09
C GLY A 81 -10.00 4.17 -10.63
N PRO A 82 -10.57 3.34 -9.74
CA PRO A 82 -10.28 3.37 -8.31
C PRO A 82 -8.84 2.95 -7.95
N LYS A 83 -8.06 2.43 -8.91
CA LYS A 83 -6.62 2.13 -8.77
C LYS A 83 -5.71 3.24 -9.29
N SER A 84 -6.26 4.36 -9.79
CA SER A 84 -5.44 5.46 -10.31
C SER A 84 -4.58 6.09 -9.19
N GLU A 85 -3.30 6.34 -9.49
CA GLU A 85 -2.31 6.82 -8.51
C GLU A 85 -2.80 8.03 -7.69
N ASN A 86 -3.34 9.05 -8.37
CA ASN A 86 -3.85 10.25 -7.70
C ASN A 86 -5.02 9.92 -6.75
N PHE A 87 -5.96 9.09 -7.19
CA PHE A 87 -7.09 8.68 -6.35
C PHE A 87 -6.61 7.88 -5.12
N VAL A 88 -5.65 6.97 -5.30
CA VAL A 88 -5.05 6.20 -4.21
C VAL A 88 -4.39 7.12 -3.18
N LEU A 89 -3.57 8.08 -3.63
CA LEU A 89 -2.92 9.05 -2.74
C LEU A 89 -3.94 9.89 -1.97
N GLN A 90 -4.92 10.46 -2.67
CA GLN A 90 -5.93 11.33 -2.05
C GLN A 90 -6.75 10.55 -1.01
N GLN A 91 -7.25 9.37 -1.37
CA GLN A 91 -8.06 8.55 -0.48
C GLN A 91 -7.26 8.07 0.74
N THR A 92 -5.95 7.84 0.57
CA THR A 92 -5.05 7.51 1.67
C THR A 92 -4.89 8.68 2.64
N ILE A 93 -4.68 9.90 2.13
CA ILE A 93 -4.59 11.11 2.97
C ILE A 93 -5.89 11.31 3.76
N ASP A 94 -7.04 11.18 3.09
CA ASP A 94 -8.34 11.32 3.75
C ASP A 94 -8.55 10.28 4.85
N HIS A 95 -8.12 9.03 4.59
CA HIS A 95 -8.18 7.96 5.59
C HIS A 95 -7.28 8.24 6.80
N LEU A 96 -6.04 8.72 6.57
CA LEU A 96 -5.14 9.10 7.66
C LEU A 96 -5.72 10.23 8.52
N ASN A 97 -6.28 11.26 7.89
CA ASN A 97 -6.94 12.36 8.60
C ASN A 97 -8.16 11.87 9.41
N ALA A 98 -8.94 10.93 8.86
CA ALA A 98 -10.06 10.31 9.56
C ALA A 98 -9.58 9.51 10.78
N LEU A 99 -8.53 8.69 10.64
CA LEU A 99 -7.93 7.93 11.74
C LEU A 99 -7.39 8.83 12.85
N LEU A 100 -6.72 9.94 12.50
CA LEU A 100 -6.25 10.93 13.48
C LEU A 100 -7.42 11.58 14.22
N THR A 101 -8.48 11.91 13.51
CA THR A 101 -9.71 12.46 14.11
C THR A 101 -10.39 11.45 15.03
N GLU A 102 -10.45 10.19 14.63
CA GLU A 102 -11.00 9.12 15.47
C GLU A 102 -10.16 8.88 16.73
N ARG A 103 -8.83 8.82 16.59
CA ARG A 103 -7.90 8.69 17.71
C ARG A 103 -8.10 9.80 18.73
N THR A 104 -8.16 11.06 18.28
CA THR A 104 -8.36 12.21 19.19
C THR A 104 -9.69 12.13 19.92
N LYS A 105 -10.78 11.72 19.25
CA LYS A 105 -12.09 11.47 19.88
C LYS A 105 -12.04 10.34 20.90
N LEU A 106 -11.42 9.22 20.57
CA LEU A 106 -11.30 8.07 21.47
C LEU A 106 -10.44 8.41 22.69
N MET A 107 -9.33 9.13 22.50
CA MET A 107 -8.48 9.60 23.59
C MET A 107 -9.21 10.60 24.49
N ALA A 108 -9.98 11.54 23.94
CA ALA A 108 -10.79 12.46 24.73
C ALA A 108 -11.83 11.72 25.58
N ARG A 109 -12.54 10.74 24.99
CA ARG A 109 -13.50 9.89 25.70
C ARG A 109 -12.84 9.06 26.80
N LEU A 110 -11.67 8.48 26.51
CA LEU A 110 -10.89 7.71 27.48
C LEU A 110 -10.46 8.62 28.64
N ASN A 111 -9.91 9.80 28.37
CA ASN A 111 -9.48 10.74 29.40
C ASN A 111 -10.65 11.22 30.27
N GLN A 112 -11.81 11.48 29.66
CA GLN A 112 -13.02 11.82 30.40
C GLN A 112 -13.47 10.67 31.31
N ALA A 113 -13.51 9.44 30.79
CA ALA A 113 -13.87 8.28 31.59
C ALA A 113 -12.90 8.09 32.76
N ARG A 114 -11.59 8.26 32.54
CA ARG A 114 -10.59 8.19 33.60
C ARG A 114 -10.74 9.26 34.67
N ALA A 115 -11.09 10.48 34.29
CA ALA A 115 -11.29 11.57 35.23
C ALA A 115 -12.49 11.32 36.18
N THR A 116 -13.43 10.46 35.81
CA THR A 116 -14.56 10.07 36.68
C THR A 116 -14.22 8.99 37.70
N LEU A 117 -13.08 8.30 37.55
CA LEU A 117 -12.67 7.21 38.43
C LEU A 117 -11.92 7.73 39.66
N SER A 118 -12.07 7.04 40.78
CA SER A 118 -11.29 7.33 41.98
C SER A 118 -9.79 7.08 41.75
N PRO A 119 -8.91 7.88 42.38
CA PRO A 119 -7.47 7.62 42.35
C PRO A 119 -7.16 6.18 42.81
N GLY A 120 -6.35 5.45 42.03
CA GLY A 120 -5.98 4.06 42.31
C GLY A 120 -6.91 2.99 41.73
N HIS A 121 -7.93 3.37 40.96
CA HIS A 121 -8.81 2.39 40.30
C HIS A 121 -8.01 1.50 39.32
N PRO A 122 -8.22 0.16 39.30
CA PRO A 122 -7.45 -0.77 38.48
C PRO A 122 -7.51 -0.46 36.98
N ALA A 123 -8.62 0.10 36.48
CA ALA A 123 -8.75 0.52 35.08
C ALA A 123 -7.85 1.71 34.68
N LEU A 124 -7.24 2.40 35.65
CA LEU A 124 -6.22 3.43 35.39
C LEU A 124 -4.83 2.82 35.17
N GLN A 125 -4.63 1.55 35.54
CA GLN A 125 -3.37 0.84 35.35
C GLN A 125 -3.36 0.15 34.00
N TYR A 126 -2.26 0.29 33.27
CA TYR A 126 -2.02 -0.46 32.06
C TYR A 126 -1.31 -1.77 32.40
N PRO A 127 -1.67 -2.89 31.77
CA PRO A 127 -0.95 -4.13 32.01
C PRO A 127 0.47 -4.03 31.41
N PRO A 128 1.48 -4.69 32.01
CA PRO A 128 2.89 -4.51 31.64
C PRO A 128 3.20 -4.84 30.18
N ASN A 129 2.45 -5.77 29.57
CA ASN A 129 2.62 -6.16 28.17
C ASN A 129 2.23 -5.07 27.15
N HIS A 130 1.54 -4.01 27.59
CA HIS A 130 1.14 -2.89 26.75
C HIS A 130 2.00 -1.64 26.95
N LEU A 131 3.01 -1.73 27.81
CA LEU A 131 3.94 -0.66 28.12
C LEU A 131 5.31 -0.99 27.52
N ASP A 132 6.06 0.05 27.17
CA ASP A 132 7.48 -0.09 26.85
C ASP A 132 8.35 -0.08 28.13
N ASP A 133 9.67 -0.20 27.96
CA ASP A 133 10.65 -0.19 29.06
C ASP A 133 10.62 1.11 29.89
N LYS A 134 9.97 2.17 29.39
CA LYS A 134 9.83 3.47 30.05
C LYS A 134 8.45 3.65 30.69
N GLY A 135 7.57 2.65 30.60
CA GLY A 135 6.21 2.73 31.13
C GLY A 135 5.27 3.57 30.25
N ILE A 136 5.60 3.79 28.98
CA ILE A 136 4.75 4.49 28.02
C ILE A 136 3.90 3.45 27.28
N PRO A 137 2.58 3.69 27.09
CA PRO A 137 1.77 2.79 26.28
C PRO A 137 2.31 2.67 24.86
N LEU A 138 2.35 1.44 24.32
CA LEU A 138 2.93 1.17 23.00
C LEU A 138 2.32 2.00 21.86
N TRP A 139 1.07 2.46 22.00
CA TRP A 139 0.34 3.32 21.04
C TRP A 139 0.58 4.83 21.24
N GLU A 140 1.30 5.23 22.28
CA GLU A 140 1.79 6.60 22.50
C GLU A 140 3.29 6.73 22.20
N ARG A 141 3.96 5.60 21.99
CA ARG A 141 5.37 5.57 21.61
C ARG A 141 5.57 6.33 20.28
N GLU A 142 6.54 7.24 20.29
CA GLU A 142 6.96 7.95 19.09
C GLU A 142 7.43 6.95 18.02
N TRP A 143 6.93 7.13 16.79
CA TRP A 143 7.35 6.34 15.65
C TRP A 143 8.71 6.84 15.15
N THR A 144 9.74 6.01 15.26
CA THR A 144 11.13 6.39 14.88
C THR A 144 11.53 6.00 13.45
N GLY A 145 10.61 5.49 12.62
CA GLY A 145 10.85 5.33 11.18
C GLY A 145 10.40 4.01 10.55
N GLY A 146 10.04 2.98 11.32
CA GLY A 146 9.55 1.70 10.77
C GLY A 146 10.63 0.88 10.03
N THR A 147 10.64 -0.44 10.24
CA THR A 147 11.68 -1.37 9.76
C THR A 147 11.56 -1.69 8.26
N GLY A 148 12.52 -1.26 7.46
CA GLY A 148 13.18 -2.14 6.47
C GLY A 148 12.40 -2.63 5.25
N TRP A 149 11.32 -1.98 4.81
CA TRP A 149 10.59 -2.33 3.57
C TRP A 149 11.40 -2.14 2.27
N GLY A 150 12.72 -2.01 2.35
CA GLY A 150 13.58 -1.65 1.22
C GLY A 150 14.83 -2.50 0.99
N ASP A 151 15.20 -3.46 1.87
CA ASP A 151 16.58 -3.97 1.85
C ASP A 151 16.79 -5.49 2.02
N ALA A 152 15.74 -6.31 2.12
CA ALA A 152 15.93 -7.70 2.53
C ALA A 152 15.94 -8.77 1.41
N GLU A 153 15.41 -8.54 0.20
CA GLU A 153 15.14 -9.68 -0.71
C GLU A 153 15.62 -9.59 -2.16
N ASP A 154 16.25 -8.51 -2.64
CA ASP A 154 16.62 -8.43 -4.08
C ASP A 154 18.06 -7.92 -4.34
N ASP A 155 19.01 -8.22 -3.45
CA ASP A 155 20.46 -8.03 -3.67
C ASP A 155 21.22 -9.37 -3.70
N ALA A 156 20.59 -10.38 -4.32
CA ALA A 156 21.22 -11.68 -4.57
C ALA A 156 21.01 -12.06 -6.03
N GLY A 157 21.74 -11.42 -6.94
CA GLY A 157 21.80 -11.88 -8.33
C GLY A 157 22.17 -10.83 -9.35
N ASP A 158 23.39 -10.28 -9.29
CA ASP A 158 24.08 -9.83 -10.50
C ASP A 158 25.61 -9.73 -10.26
N ASP A 159 26.21 -10.84 -9.82
CA ASP A 159 27.67 -11.04 -9.82
C ASP A 159 27.95 -12.40 -10.46
N GLU A 160 27.63 -12.56 -11.75
CA GLU A 160 28.27 -13.53 -12.65
C GLU A 160 27.84 -13.28 -14.11
N LEU A 161 28.72 -12.60 -14.88
CA LEU A 161 29.22 -12.93 -16.24
C LEU A 161 29.77 -11.69 -16.96
#